data_AF-A0A965UR49-F1
#
_entry.id   AF-A0A965UR49-F1
#
_cell.length_a   1.000
_cell.length_b   1.000
_cell.length_c   1.000
_cell.angle_alpha   90.00
_cell.angle_beta   90.00
_cell.angle_gamma   90.00
#
_symmetry.space_group_name_H-M   'P 1'
#
loop_
_entity.id
_entity.type
_entity.pdbx_description
1 polymer ?
#
loop_
_entity_poly.entity_id
_entity_poly.type
_entity_poly.pdbx_seq_one_letter_code
_entity_poly.pdbx_strand_id
1 'polypeptide(L)'
;MTQILTDRIATTESNIKVLEARVVAAIQSIQAMRHEITIGRIERTRINGQAADKILVGLRDEREIVVPPQLAITKANISNGKRKSGGGNRTKEIVLKRWGLWRIQYEQGYTISQIARAWKCNPKSIDYAREHHWGAK
;
A
#
# COMPACT_ATOMS: atom_id res chain seq x y z
N MET A 1 27.99 -67.30 16.04
CA MET A 1 27.75 -66.10 16.88
C MET A 1 28.14 -64.81 16.14
N THR A 2 29.25 -64.80 15.40
CA THR A 2 29.70 -63.67 14.56
C THR A 2 28.71 -63.26 13.46
N GLN A 3 28.17 -64.19 12.68
CA GLN A 3 27.23 -63.88 11.58
C GLN A 3 25.99 -63.08 12.03
N ILE A 4 25.41 -63.46 13.18
CA ILE A 4 24.21 -62.81 13.74
C ILE A 4 24.48 -61.35 14.13
N LEU A 5 25.70 -61.05 14.61
CA LEU A 5 26.09 -59.68 14.94
C LEU A 5 26.26 -58.85 13.67
N THR A 6 26.84 -59.42 12.61
CA THR A 6 27.02 -58.76 11.31
C THR A 6 25.67 -58.41 10.67
N ASP A 7 24.71 -59.33 10.68
CA ASP A 7 23.37 -59.10 10.11
C ASP A 7 22.60 -58.01 10.88
N ARG A 8 22.74 -57.99 12.22
CA ARG A 8 22.15 -56.94 13.06
C ARG A 8 22.76 -55.57 12.78
N ILE A 9 24.09 -55.49 12.63
CA ILE A 9 24.79 -54.25 12.29
C ILE A 9 24.31 -53.73 10.94
N ALA A 10 24.28 -54.57 9.91
CA ALA A 10 23.80 -54.20 8.57
C ALA A 10 22.33 -53.71 8.60
N THR A 11 21.49 -54.36 9.40
CA THR A 11 20.08 -53.94 9.59
C THR A 11 20.01 -52.56 10.27
N THR A 12 20.81 -52.33 11.31
CA THR A 12 20.85 -51.02 11.99
C THR A 12 21.36 -49.90 11.09
N GLU A 13 22.39 -50.14 10.28
CA GLU A 13 22.90 -49.16 9.33
C GLU A 13 21.88 -48.81 8.25
N SER A 14 21.14 -49.81 7.75
CA SER A 14 20.04 -49.59 6.81
C SER A 14 18.94 -48.72 7.43
N ASN A 15 18.54 -49.03 8.67
CA ASN A 15 17.54 -48.24 9.39
C ASN A 15 17.99 -46.80 9.63
N ILE A 16 19.27 -46.58 9.96
CA ILE A 16 19.84 -45.24 10.12
C ILE A 16 19.71 -44.44 8.83
N LYS A 17 20.09 -45.01 7.68
CA LYS A 17 19.96 -44.34 6.37
C LYS A 17 18.51 -43.97 6.04
N VAL A 18 17.56 -44.86 6.33
CA VAL A 18 16.14 -44.59 6.12
C VAL A 18 15.65 -43.45 7.02
N LEU A 19 16.08 -43.40 8.27
CA LEU A 19 15.73 -42.34 9.20
C LEU A 19 16.32 -40.99 8.77
N GLU A 20 17.59 -40.96 8.34
CA GLU A 20 18.23 -39.75 7.82
C GLU A 20 17.48 -39.20 6.60
N ALA A 21 17.11 -40.07 5.65
CA ALA A 21 16.33 -39.67 4.49
C ALA A 21 14.96 -39.08 4.87
N ARG A 22 14.27 -39.68 5.86
CA ARG A 22 13.00 -39.16 6.38
C ARG A 22 13.15 -37.81 7.07
N VAL A 23 14.24 -37.60 7.83
CA VAL A 23 14.53 -36.32 8.48
C VAL A 23 14.75 -35.23 7.44
N VAL A 24 15.54 -35.50 6.39
CA VAL A 24 15.76 -34.54 5.30
C VAL A 24 14.45 -34.17 4.61
N ALA A 25 13.62 -35.15 4.28
CA ALA A 25 12.31 -34.91 3.67
C ALA A 25 11.39 -34.08 4.57
N ALA A 26 11.38 -34.36 5.89
CA ALA A 26 10.60 -33.57 6.85
C ALA A 26 11.09 -32.12 6.96
N ILE A 27 12.40 -31.89 6.95
CA ILE A 27 12.99 -30.54 6.95
C ILE A 27 12.56 -29.77 5.70
N GLN A 28 12.63 -30.39 4.53
CA GLN A 28 12.20 -29.77 3.26
C GLN A 28 10.71 -29.42 3.28
N SER A 29 9.86 -30.31 3.81
CA SER A 29 8.43 -30.05 3.97
C SER A 29 8.15 -28.86 4.92
N ILE A 30 8.87 -28.78 6.05
CA ILE A 30 8.74 -27.66 6.98
C ILE A 30 9.16 -26.34 6.33
N GLN A 31 10.23 -26.33 5.53
CA GLN A 31 10.67 -25.15 4.79
C GLN A 31 9.63 -24.68 3.77
N ALA A 32 9.01 -25.61 3.03
CA ALA A 32 7.94 -25.30 2.09
C ALA A 32 6.72 -24.67 2.81
N MET A 33 6.26 -25.29 3.91
CA MET A 33 5.14 -24.76 4.69
C MET A 33 5.42 -23.37 5.26
N ARG A 34 6.65 -23.10 5.71
CA ARG A 34 7.05 -21.76 6.18
C ARG A 34 6.98 -20.71 5.08
N HIS A 35 7.36 -21.07 3.86
CA HIS A 35 7.28 -20.18 2.71
C HIS A 35 5.82 -19.83 2.39
N GLU A 36 4.95 -20.83 2.34
CA GLU A 36 3.50 -20.64 2.11
C GLU A 36 2.84 -19.77 3.19
N ILE A 37 3.16 -19.99 4.46
CA ILE A 37 2.65 -19.17 5.57
C ILE A 37 3.07 -17.70 5.42
N THR A 38 4.32 -17.47 5.00
CA THR A 38 4.85 -16.11 4.80
C THR A 38 4.13 -15.40 3.67
N ILE A 39 3.96 -16.06 2.52
CA ILE A 39 3.18 -15.55 1.38
C ILE A 39 1.74 -15.26 1.82
N GLY A 40 1.09 -16.22 2.49
CA GLY A 40 -0.29 -16.07 2.94
C GLY A 40 -0.50 -14.96 3.99
N ARG A 41 0.54 -14.58 4.74
CA ARG A 41 0.49 -13.41 5.64
C ARG A 41 0.57 -12.11 4.86
N ILE A 42 1.51 -11.99 3.92
CA ILE A 42 1.68 -10.82 3.07
C ILE A 42 0.41 -10.55 2.25
N GLU A 43 -0.21 -11.60 1.73
CA GLU A 43 -1.43 -11.47 0.94
C GLU A 43 -2.62 -11.04 1.80
N ARG A 44 -2.76 -11.58 3.02
CA ARG A 44 -3.81 -11.16 3.96
C ARG A 44 -3.66 -9.71 4.40
N THR A 45 -2.44 -9.25 4.71
CA THR A 45 -2.22 -7.84 5.06
C THR A 45 -2.56 -6.92 3.88
N ARG A 46 -2.21 -7.32 2.65
CA ARG A 46 -2.57 -6.60 1.42
C ARG A 46 -4.08 -6.51 1.22
N ILE A 47 -4.79 -7.64 1.33
CA ILE A 47 -6.26 -7.70 1.17
C ILE A 47 -6.96 -6.88 2.25
N ASN A 48 -6.53 -6.99 3.50
CA ASN A 48 -7.12 -6.24 4.62
C ASN A 48 -6.93 -4.73 4.44
N GLY A 49 -5.76 -4.29 3.98
CA GLY A 49 -5.52 -2.88 3.64
C GLY A 49 -6.50 -2.38 2.56
N GLN A 50 -6.65 -3.15 1.48
CA GLN A 50 -7.58 -2.82 0.40
C GLN A 50 -9.06 -2.81 0.85
N ALA A 51 -9.45 -3.70 1.76
CA ALA A 51 -10.81 -3.73 2.30
C ALA A 51 -11.09 -2.55 3.23
N ALA A 52 -10.13 -2.17 4.09
CA ALA A 52 -10.23 -1.00 4.94
C ALA A 52 -10.39 0.29 4.13
N ASP A 53 -9.59 0.45 3.06
CA ASP A 53 -9.69 1.58 2.14
C ASP A 53 -11.07 1.64 1.47
N LYS A 54 -11.61 0.50 1.04
CA LYS A 54 -12.94 0.43 0.41
C LYS A 54 -14.08 0.80 1.36
N ILE A 55 -14.02 0.36 2.63
CA ILE A 55 -15.04 0.69 3.63
C ILE A 55 -15.02 2.19 3.92
N LEU A 56 -13.84 2.80 4.06
CA LEU A 56 -13.70 4.25 4.23
C LEU A 56 -14.23 5.03 3.01
N VAL A 57 -13.97 4.54 1.80
CA VAL A 57 -14.46 5.15 0.56
C VAL A 57 -15.98 5.03 0.41
N GLY A 58 -16.62 4.00 1.00
CA GLY A 58 -18.06 3.74 0.87
C GLY A 58 -18.98 4.67 1.66
N LEU A 59 -18.47 5.46 2.61
CA LEU A 59 -19.30 6.31 3.49
C LEU A 59 -19.54 7.73 2.94
N ARG A 60 -18.72 8.21 1.99
CA ARG A 60 -18.86 9.54 1.38
C ARG A 60 -18.40 9.52 -0.07
N ASP A 61 -19.25 9.98 -0.99
CA ASP A 61 -18.90 10.08 -2.42
C ASP A 61 -18.03 11.34 -2.66
N GLU A 62 -16.95 11.20 -3.43
CA GLU A 62 -16.12 12.33 -3.86
C GLU A 62 -16.87 13.36 -4.71
N ARG A 63 -18.00 12.97 -5.32
CA ARG A 63 -18.87 13.87 -6.08
C ARG A 63 -19.56 14.92 -5.22
N GLU A 64 -19.64 14.70 -3.91
CA GLU A 64 -20.20 15.66 -2.96
C GLU A 64 -19.21 16.78 -2.59
N ILE A 65 -17.92 16.61 -2.95
CA ILE A 65 -16.90 17.62 -2.69
C ILE A 65 -17.10 18.81 -3.64
N VAL A 66 -17.57 19.93 -3.11
CA VAL A 66 -17.69 21.18 -3.84
C VAL A 66 -16.31 21.82 -4.03
N VAL A 67 -15.89 21.98 -5.28
CA VAL A 67 -14.64 22.66 -5.66
C VAL A 67 -14.95 24.02 -6.29
N PRO A 68 -14.62 25.15 -5.61
CA PRO A 68 -14.84 26.46 -6.18
C PRO A 68 -14.07 26.66 -7.49
N PRO A 69 -14.72 27.10 -8.60
CA PRO A 69 -14.07 27.27 -9.90
C PRO A 69 -12.84 28.18 -9.86
N GLN A 70 -12.85 29.20 -8.99
CA GLN A 70 -11.78 30.17 -8.83
C GLN A 70 -10.53 29.57 -8.16
N LEU A 71 -10.67 28.46 -7.44
CA LEU A 71 -9.56 27.77 -6.74
C LEU A 71 -9.17 26.45 -7.42
N ALA A 72 -9.95 26.02 -8.41
CA ALA A 72 -9.70 24.82 -9.19
C ALA A 72 -8.33 24.87 -9.89
N ILE A 73 -7.59 23.77 -9.82
CA ILE A 73 -6.26 23.71 -10.42
C ILE A 73 -6.39 23.65 -11.94
N THR A 74 -6.02 24.75 -12.60
CA THR A 74 -6.02 24.83 -14.07
C THR A 74 -4.98 23.86 -14.63
N LYS A 75 -5.39 23.03 -15.60
CA LYS A 75 -4.47 22.17 -16.33
C LYS A 75 -3.46 23.04 -17.10
N ALA A 76 -2.21 22.60 -17.13
CA ALA A 76 -1.21 23.21 -17.99
C ALA A 76 -1.62 22.98 -19.45
N ASN A 77 -1.67 24.04 -20.23
CA ASN A 77 -1.95 23.93 -21.66
C ASN A 77 -0.63 23.80 -22.42
N ILE A 78 -0.58 22.88 -23.37
CA ILE A 78 0.54 22.78 -24.31
C ILE A 78 0.24 23.75 -25.44
N SER A 79 1.10 24.75 -25.61
CA SER A 79 1.02 25.73 -26.69
C SER A 79 2.39 25.78 -27.36
N ASN A 80 2.43 25.58 -28.68
CA ASN A 80 3.64 25.54 -29.50
C ASN A 80 4.70 24.55 -28.99
N GLY A 81 4.29 23.32 -28.65
CA GLY A 81 5.19 22.26 -28.18
C GLY A 81 5.79 22.47 -26.78
N LYS A 82 5.50 23.61 -26.13
CA LYS A 82 5.95 23.93 -24.77
C LYS A 82 4.77 23.85 -23.80
N ARG A 83 4.98 23.20 -22.66
CA ARG A 83 4.01 23.22 -21.54
C ARG A 83 3.96 24.65 -20.98
N LYS A 84 2.91 25.41 -21.29
CA LYS A 84 2.64 26.67 -20.62
C LYS A 84 1.91 26.36 -19.32
N SER A 85 2.45 26.89 -18.21
CA SER A 85 1.71 26.90 -16.94
C SER A 85 0.36 27.54 -17.19
N GLY A 86 -0.74 26.88 -16.79
CA GLY A 86 -2.12 27.27 -17.12
C GLY A 86 -2.58 28.65 -16.59
N GLY A 87 -1.67 29.45 -16.03
CA GLY A 87 -1.89 30.82 -15.60
C GLY A 87 -2.78 30.96 -14.35
N GLY A 88 -2.47 31.95 -13.51
CA GLY A 88 -3.42 32.55 -12.55
C GLY A 88 -3.54 31.91 -11.17
N ASN A 89 -3.68 30.59 -11.04
CA ASN A 89 -4.17 29.98 -9.80
C ASN A 89 -3.09 29.37 -8.87
N ARG A 90 -1.94 30.05 -8.76
CA ARG A 90 -0.76 29.58 -8.00
C ARG A 90 -0.17 30.62 -7.03
N THR A 91 -0.82 31.77 -6.85
CA THR A 91 -0.35 32.74 -5.86
C THR A 91 -0.42 32.14 -4.46
N LYS A 92 0.46 32.59 -3.55
CA LYS A 92 0.52 32.08 -2.17
C LYS A 92 -0.84 32.13 -1.48
N GLU A 93 -1.57 33.23 -1.64
CA GLU A 93 -2.91 33.43 -1.07
C GLU A 93 -3.92 32.39 -1.56
N ILE A 94 -3.93 32.12 -2.87
CA ILE A 94 -4.80 31.12 -3.47
C ILE A 94 -4.47 29.72 -2.95
N VAL A 95 -3.18 29.40 -2.84
CA VAL A 95 -2.72 28.10 -2.35
C VAL A 95 -3.17 27.91 -0.89
N LEU A 96 -3.05 28.95 -0.06
CA LEU A 96 -3.54 28.92 1.33
C LEU A 96 -5.06 28.75 1.40
N LYS A 97 -5.83 29.45 0.56
CA LYS A 97 -7.29 29.26 0.48
C LYS A 97 -7.64 27.81 0.10
N ARG A 98 -6.91 27.23 -0.84
CA ARG A 98 -7.08 25.82 -1.25
C ARG A 98 -6.75 24.87 -0.10
N TRP A 99 -5.64 25.11 0.61
CA TRP A 99 -5.23 24.30 1.75
C TRP A 99 -6.25 24.35 2.89
N GLY A 100 -6.84 25.51 3.16
CA GLY A 100 -7.93 25.64 4.13
C GLY A 100 -9.16 24.79 3.77
N LEU A 101 -9.56 24.77 2.50
CA LEU A 101 -10.67 23.92 2.05
C LEU A 101 -10.32 22.43 2.10
N TRP A 102 -9.10 22.05 1.71
CA TRP A 102 -8.64 20.66 1.85
C TRP A 102 -8.62 20.20 3.30
N ARG A 103 -8.21 21.08 4.23
CA ARG A 103 -8.25 20.82 5.66
C ARG A 103 -9.68 20.52 6.12
N ILE A 104 -10.64 21.38 5.79
CA ILE A 104 -12.04 21.20 6.18
C ILE A 104 -12.59 19.90 5.60
N GLN A 105 -12.28 19.59 4.33
CA GLN A 105 -12.73 18.34 3.69
C GLN A 105 -12.09 17.11 4.36
N TYR A 106 -10.82 17.19 4.73
CA TYR A 106 -10.16 16.12 5.47
C TYR A 106 -10.76 15.93 6.88
N GLU A 107 -11.04 17.02 7.60
CA GLU A 107 -11.72 17.02 8.91
C GLU A 107 -13.16 16.48 8.81
N GLN A 108 -13.83 16.68 7.67
CA GLN A 108 -15.14 16.07 7.37
C GLN A 108 -15.06 14.56 7.12
N GLY A 109 -13.86 13.97 7.10
CA GLY A 109 -13.65 12.53 6.93
C GLY A 109 -13.42 12.08 5.49
N TYR A 110 -13.22 13.00 4.54
CA TYR A 110 -12.80 12.60 3.19
C TYR A 110 -11.33 12.17 3.19
N THR A 111 -11.04 11.09 2.47
CA THR A 111 -9.66 10.64 2.26
C THR A 111 -8.91 11.60 1.33
N ILE A 112 -7.59 11.65 1.46
CA ILE A 112 -6.72 12.45 0.59
C ILE A 112 -6.93 12.10 -0.89
N SER A 113 -7.12 10.83 -1.20
CA SER A 113 -7.39 10.34 -2.55
C SER A 113 -8.73 10.83 -3.11
N GLN A 114 -9.78 10.93 -2.29
CA GLN A 114 -11.07 11.50 -2.71
C GLN A 114 -10.96 13.00 -2.98
N ILE A 115 -10.31 13.73 -2.07
CA ILE A 115 -10.08 15.17 -2.23
C ILE A 115 -9.26 15.43 -3.50
N ALA A 116 -8.16 14.69 -3.72
CA ALA A 116 -7.35 14.85 -4.93
C ALA A 116 -8.13 14.59 -6.22
N ARG A 117 -8.99 13.56 -6.23
CA ARG A 117 -9.84 13.26 -7.40
C ARG A 117 -10.84 14.37 -7.68
N ALA A 118 -11.54 14.86 -6.66
CA ALA A 118 -12.49 15.97 -6.80
C ALA A 118 -11.79 17.25 -7.31
N TRP A 119 -10.63 17.58 -6.74
CA TRP A 119 -9.84 18.76 -7.12
C TRP A 119 -9.00 18.58 -8.38
N LYS A 120 -9.00 17.38 -8.98
CA LYS A 120 -8.18 17.00 -10.15
C LYS A 120 -6.70 17.33 -9.95
N CYS A 121 -6.17 17.03 -8.77
CA CYS A 121 -4.79 17.30 -8.39
C CYS A 121 -4.05 16.04 -7.95
N ASN A 122 -2.73 16.16 -7.77
CA ASN A 122 -1.92 15.06 -7.27
C ASN A 122 -2.17 14.88 -5.75
N PRO A 123 -2.45 13.66 -5.25
CA PRO A 123 -2.59 13.38 -3.81
C PRO A 123 -1.40 13.89 -2.98
N LYS A 124 -0.18 13.79 -3.51
CA LYS A 124 1.04 14.27 -2.83
C LYS A 124 1.01 15.77 -2.52
N SER A 125 0.27 16.57 -3.30
CA SER A 125 0.13 18.01 -3.03
C SER A 125 -0.72 18.28 -1.78
N ILE A 126 -1.68 17.41 -1.50
CA ILE A 126 -2.52 17.48 -0.31
C ILE A 126 -1.76 16.91 0.90
N ASP A 127 -1.01 15.82 0.72
CA ASP A 127 -0.11 15.31 1.77
C ASP A 127 0.89 16.37 2.22
N TYR A 128 1.53 17.05 1.27
CA TYR A 128 2.44 18.15 1.56
C TYR A 128 1.76 19.28 2.35
N ALA A 129 0.52 19.65 1.96
CA ALA A 129 -0.26 20.64 2.70
C ALA A 129 -0.53 20.20 4.14
N ARG A 130 -0.88 18.93 4.35
CA ARG A 130 -1.14 18.34 5.66
C ARG A 130 0.12 18.31 6.54
N GLU A 131 1.25 17.89 5.98
CA GLU A 131 2.56 17.89 6.66
C GLU A 131 2.98 19.30 7.09
N HIS A 132 2.56 20.33 6.35
CA HIS A 132 2.81 21.74 6.64
C HIS A 132 1.63 22.41 7.37
N HIS A 133 0.84 21.63 8.10
CA HIS A 133 -0.28 22.09 8.93
C HIS A 133 -1.25 23.04 8.20
N TRP A 134 -1.49 22.77 6.91
CA TRP A 134 -2.39 23.55 6.05
C TRP A 134 -2.01 25.03 5.93
N GLY A 135 -0.73 25.35 6.19
CA GLY A 135 -0.21 26.71 6.10
C GLY A 135 -0.54 27.58 7.30
N ALA A 136 -1.06 27.00 8.39
CA ALA A 136 -1.09 27.65 9.68
C ALA A 136 0.34 27.73 10.23
N LYS A 137 0.85 28.95 10.35
CA LYS A 137 2.01 29.29 11.19
C LYS A 137 1.50 29.99 12.43
#